data_AF-A0A966W2H6-F1
#
_entry.id   AF-A0A966W2H6-F1
#
_cell.length_a   1.000
_cell.length_b   1.000
_cell.length_c   1.000
_cell.angle_alpha   90.00
_cell.angle_beta   90.00
_cell.angle_gamma   90.00
#
_symmetry.space_group_name_H-M   'P 1'
#
loop_
_entity.id
_entity.type
_entity.pdbx_description
1 polymer ?
#
loop_
_entity_poly.entity_id
_entity_poly.type
_entity_poly.pdbx_seq_one_letter_code
_entity_poly.pdbx_strand_id
1 'polypeptide(L)' 'GCALVNALKAEVAARLVAAGQPPKVLTAGAVVGAAKATELFEAAYDEHARRLAKLYEKQGIT' A
#
# COMPACT_ATOMS: atom_id res chain seq x y z
N GLY A 1 -8.26 2.11 20.76
CA GLY A 1 -8.40 1.46 19.44
C GLY A 1 -7.44 2.02 18.40
N CYS A 2 -7.67 3.24 17.92
CA CYS A 2 -6.90 3.86 16.81
C CYS A 2 -5.38 3.85 17.00
N ALA A 3 -4.89 4.23 18.19
CA ALA A 3 -3.44 4.28 18.46
C ALA A 3 -2.75 2.91 18.32
N LEU A 4 -3.37 1.82 18.81
CA LEU A 4 -2.82 0.46 18.69
C LEU A 4 -2.75 0.02 17.21
N VAL A 5 -3.80 0.28 16.44
CA VAL A 5 -3.83 -0.06 15.01
C VAL A 5 -2.77 0.72 14.24
N ASN A 6 -2.59 2.02 14.54
CA ASN A 6 -1.58 2.83 13.90
C ASN A 6 -0.15 2.40 14.29
N ALA A 7 0.06 1.99 15.54
CA ALA A 7 1.34 1.43 15.98
C ALA A 7 1.67 0.13 15.23
N LEU A 8 0.69 -0.77 15.08
CA LEU A 8 0.86 -1.99 14.27
C LEU A 8 1.20 -1.67 12.81
N LYS A 9 0.50 -0.71 12.20
CA LYS A 9 0.79 -0.27 10.82
C LYS A 9 2.23 0.25 10.68
N ALA A 10 2.67 1.07 11.62
CA ALA A 10 4.01 1.63 11.62
C ALA A 10 5.09 0.54 11.79
N GLU A 11 4.89 -0.38 12.74
CA GLU A 11 5.83 -1.48 13.00
C GLU A 11 5.95 -2.44 11.81
N VAL A 12 4.82 -2.84 11.22
CA VAL A 12 4.84 -3.70 10.02
C VAL A 12 5.52 -2.99 8.86
N ALA A 13 5.24 -1.70 8.65
CA ALA A 13 5.92 -0.92 7.62
C ALA A 13 7.44 -0.87 7.83
N ALA A 14 7.90 -0.67 9.08
CA ALA A 14 9.32 -0.66 9.40
C ALA A 14 9.99 -1.99 9.06
N ARG A 15 9.36 -3.12 9.39
CA ARG A 15 9.87 -4.47 9.04
C ARG A 15 9.93 -4.69 7.54
N LEU A 16 8.91 -4.26 6.81
CA LEU A 16 8.85 -4.35 5.35
C LEU A 16 9.94 -3.51 4.69
N VAL A 17 10.18 -2.29 5.18
CA VAL A 17 11.29 -1.43 4.73
C VAL A 17 12.64 -2.11 4.97
N ALA A 18 12.86 -2.66 6.17
CA ALA A 18 14.08 -3.39 6.50
C ALA A 18 14.30 -4.63 5.60
N ALA A 19 13.22 -5.26 5.14
CA ALA A 19 13.26 -6.38 4.19
C ALA A 19 13.37 -5.94 2.71
N GLY A 20 13.54 -4.64 2.42
CA GLY A 20 13.64 -4.12 1.05
C GLY A 20 12.30 -4.07 0.30
N GLN A 21 11.17 -4.17 1.00
CA GLN A 21 9.82 -4.20 0.44
C GLN A 21 8.95 -3.08 1.01
N PRO A 22 9.35 -1.79 0.91
CA PRO A 22 8.61 -0.69 1.52
C PRO A 22 7.15 -0.66 1.04
N PRO A 23 6.16 -0.44 1.94
CA PRO A 23 4.76 -0.30 1.54
C PRO A 23 4.61 0.93 0.63
N LYS A 24 3.80 0.79 -0.42
CA LYS A 24 3.58 1.86 -1.40
C LYS A 24 2.77 3.03 -0.85
N VAL A 25 1.91 2.76 0.13
CA VAL A 25 1.14 3.77 0.83
C VAL A 25 1.01 3.40 2.31
N LEU A 26 1.19 4.39 3.18
CA LEU A 26 1.04 4.27 4.63
C LEU A 26 0.62 5.62 5.25
N THR A 27 1.04 6.71 4.62
CA THR A 27 0.88 8.08 5.10
C THR A 27 -0.56 8.56 4.99
N ALA A 28 -1.07 9.18 6.05
CA ALA A 28 -2.40 9.78 6.07
C ALA A 28 -2.41 11.17 5.42
N GLY A 29 -3.55 11.56 4.85
CA GLY A 29 -3.73 12.92 4.30
C GLY A 29 -3.54 14.05 5.32
N ALA A 30 -3.68 13.77 6.62
CA ALA A 30 -3.34 14.71 7.68
C ALA A 30 -1.84 15.08 7.73
N VAL A 31 -0.96 14.28 7.12
CA VAL A 31 0.50 14.48 7.11
C VAL A 31 0.99 15.06 5.77
N VAL A 32 0.43 14.60 4.64
CA VAL A 32 0.89 14.96 3.29
C VAL A 32 -0.10 15.81 2.49
N GLY A 33 -1.25 16.14 3.08
CA GLY A 33 -2.35 16.80 2.39
C GLY A 33 -3.21 15.84 1.55
N ALA A 34 -4.42 16.27 1.21
CA ALA A 34 -5.40 15.45 0.51
C ALA A 34 -4.93 15.04 -0.90
N ALA A 35 -4.45 15.98 -1.70
CA ALA A 35 -4.03 15.71 -3.08
C ALA A 35 -2.91 14.67 -3.16
N LYS A 36 -1.85 14.81 -2.34
CA LYS A 36 -0.74 13.86 -2.34
C LYS A 36 -1.16 12.50 -1.77
N ALA A 37 -2.05 12.48 -0.77
CA ALA A 37 -2.60 11.22 -0.28
C ALA A 37 -3.36 10.49 -1.39
N THR A 38 -4.24 11.16 -2.14
CA THR A 38 -4.95 10.57 -3.27
C THR A 38 -3.99 9.98 -4.30
N GLU A 39 -2.99 10.76 -4.73
CA GLU A 39 -1.98 10.28 -5.70
C GLU A 39 -1.28 9.00 -5.22
N LEU A 40 -0.85 8.95 -3.95
CA LEU A 40 -0.19 7.78 -3.37
C LEU A 40 -1.13 6.57 -3.27
N PHE A 41 -2.41 6.79 -2.98
CA PHE A 41 -3.42 5.74 -2.91
C PHE A 41 -3.70 5.14 -4.28
N GLU A 42 -3.93 5.97 -5.31
CA GLU A 42 -4.17 5.50 -6.68
C GLU A 42 -2.98 4.69 -7.21
N ALA A 43 -1.75 5.20 -7.03
CA ALA A 43 -0.54 4.49 -7.44
C ALA A 43 -0.37 3.12 -6.73
N ALA A 44 -0.84 2.98 -5.48
CA ALA A 44 -0.85 1.70 -4.78
C ALA A 44 -1.90 0.73 -5.36
N TYR A 45 -3.05 1.24 -5.80
CA TYR A 45 -4.10 0.45 -6.44
C TYR A 45 -3.70 -0.01 -7.84
N ASP A 46 -3.06 0.83 -8.64
CA ASP A 46 -2.54 0.46 -9.96
C ASP A 46 -1.57 -0.73 -9.87
N GLU A 47 -0.66 -0.68 -8.90
CA GLU A 47 0.27 -1.77 -8.61
C GLU A 47 -0.45 -3.05 -8.16
N HIS A 48 -1.51 -2.90 -7.35
CA HIS A 48 -2.33 -4.04 -6.93
C HIS A 48 -3.05 -4.69 -8.12
N ALA A 49 -3.69 -3.90 -8.98
CA ALA A 49 -4.35 -4.37 -10.20
C ALA A 49 -3.36 -5.09 -11.12
N ARG A 50 -2.15 -4.53 -11.32
CA ARG A 50 -1.09 -5.16 -12.11
C ARG A 50 -0.66 -6.52 -11.56
N ARG A 51 -0.55 -6.65 -10.22
CA ARG A 51 -0.22 -7.93 -9.56
C ARG A 51 -1.35 -8.94 -9.71
N LEU A 52 -2.61 -8.51 -9.58
CA LEU A 52 -3.78 -9.36 -9.77
C LEU A 52 -3.89 -9.85 -11.21
N ALA A 53 -3.71 -8.97 -12.20
CA ALA A 53 -3.72 -9.34 -13.61
C ALA A 53 -2.71 -10.47 -13.90
N LYS A 54 -1.48 -10.34 -13.38
CA LYS A 54 -0.45 -11.39 -13.49
C LYS A 54 -0.84 -12.69 -12.77
N LEU A 55 -1.56 -12.62 -11.65
CA LEU A 55 -2.04 -13.80 -10.93
C LEU A 55 -3.10 -14.57 -11.75
N TYR A 56 -4.00 -13.84 -12.43
CA TYR A 56 -5.09 -14.43 -13.22
C TYR A 56 -4.70 -14.78 -14.66
N GLU A 57 -3.60 -14.25 -15.19
CA GLU A 57 -3.06 -14.57 -16.52
C GLU A 57 -2.93 -16.09 -16.75
N LYS A 58 -2.58 -16.86 -15.71
CA LYS A 58 -2.41 -18.33 -15.80
C LYS A 58 -3.70 -19.13 -15.63
N GLN A 59 -4.83 -18.50 -15.30
CA GLN A 59 -6.11 -19.18 -15.08
C GLN A 59 -7.02 -19.19 -16.33
N GLY A 60 -6.55 -18.71 -17.48
CA GLY A 60 -7.27 -18.82 -18.77
C GLY A 60 -8.55 -17.99 -18.86
N ILE A 61 -8.75 -17.04 -17.94
CA ILE A 61 -9.85 -16.06 -18.02
C ILE A 61 -9.33 -14.89 -18.84
N THR A 62 -9.48 -14.96 -20.16
CA THR A 62 -9.33 -13.81 -21.06
C THR A 62 -10.23 -14.00 -22.27
#